data_AF-A0AAW0EXI5-F1
#
_entry.id   AF-A0AAW0EXI5-F1
#
_cell.length_a   1.000
_cell.length_b   1.000
_cell.length_c   1.000
_cell.angle_alpha   90.00
_cell.angle_beta   90.00
_cell.angle_gamma   90.00
#
_symmetry.space_group_name_H-M   'P 1'
#
loop_
_entity.id
_entity.type
_entity.pdbx_description
1 polymer ?
#
loop_
_entity_poly.entity_id
_entity_poly.type
_entity_poly.pdbx_seq_one_letter_code
_entity_poly.pdbx_strand_id
1 'polypeptide(L)'
;MKSFFSKLASTLKTKRTPVAPCDCSEFVEATAAEPSLMHLRGVVAARHFSGAPPPASDAEKAQRDHVVRSTVFDLRYRCGAGGRCTCAGAPACRFPQCFTMRPVTKGAEVQAERQAYEVEDAPTSEIRALVALAADEKLEEAVKGIQHVVDAELKVAAGGRGLEARFIIDGSAGHEFSPAAAKTGEDSVHTGANPLREKEDLREEVVSLYLWRAALLVNLRRDEQAVASLLNLAHLLERKDRTRLYGAAAAWAALNDMEIIYYRSLVKIYKPFDLASHFATERPLLLARVFEATKNDDYHTDYCTHVVFSKEVTATVTRAQTAQLHGDATEDPMRSLCLPLTVQYYRFRVGDEFWRRFYALLCMPPVPPPTPAETAAQAMDPAAELGLTPNHILDAVGRSMMLHHLVMFADVRDKEIDTGVVADRVAEMKRFDAEPHQSDYAPVLTMSEMRVAVTRMKELLVVVRSYEAGEQERLAAAAAAAPQRLQRAPGGAAPHHTDAAAPQP
;
A
#
# COMPACT_ATOMS: atom_id res chain seq x y z
N MET A 1 10.50 24.97 26.79
CA MET A 1 10.92 25.34 25.42
C MET A 1 9.76 25.05 24.48
N LYS A 2 9.29 26.04 23.70
CA LYS A 2 8.21 25.83 22.73
C LYS A 2 8.74 24.93 21.60
N SER A 3 8.06 23.82 21.33
CA SER A 3 8.39 22.91 20.23
C SER A 3 8.50 23.68 18.91
N PHE A 4 9.51 23.39 18.11
CA PHE A 4 9.75 23.98 16.80
C PHE A 4 8.52 23.85 15.87
N PHE A 5 7.66 22.85 16.10
CA PHE A 5 6.40 22.63 15.40
C PHE A 5 5.26 23.58 15.80
N SER A 6 5.33 24.23 16.97
CA SER A 6 4.31 25.20 17.39
C SER A 6 4.28 26.45 16.51
N LYS A 7 5.39 26.78 15.82
CA LYS A 7 5.42 27.86 14.83
C LYS A 7 4.80 27.47 13.49
N LEU A 8 4.86 26.19 13.10
CA LEU A 8 4.20 25.65 11.90
C LEU A 8 2.67 25.59 12.06
N ALA A 9 2.16 25.39 13.28
CA ALA A 9 0.73 25.35 13.54
C ALA A 9 0.05 26.74 13.64
N SER A 10 0.82 27.83 13.80
CA SER A 10 0.26 29.12 14.25
C SER A 10 -0.17 30.11 13.16
N THR A 11 0.03 29.80 11.88
CA THR A 11 -0.30 30.70 10.75
C THR A 11 -1.49 30.27 9.90
N LEU A 12 -2.21 29.20 10.26
CA LEU A 12 -3.47 28.81 9.60
C LEU A 12 -4.67 29.17 10.48
N LYS A 13 -4.92 30.48 10.62
CA LYS A 13 -6.25 30.97 11.00
C LYS A 13 -7.06 31.20 9.73
N THR A 14 -7.74 30.15 9.25
CA THR A 14 -8.82 30.31 8.27
C THR A 14 -10.15 30.41 9.03
N LYS A 15 -10.79 31.58 8.91
CA LYS A 15 -12.17 31.80 9.32
C LYS A 15 -13.06 30.76 8.62
N ARG A 16 -13.97 30.14 9.39
CA ARG A 16 -15.04 29.27 8.88
C ARG A 16 -15.98 30.06 7.97
N THR A 17 -16.25 29.51 6.78
CA THR A 17 -17.43 29.78 5.95
C THR A 17 -17.80 28.49 5.17
N PRO A 18 -19.06 28.34 4.74
CA PRO A 18 -19.81 27.08 4.82
C PRO A 18 -19.62 26.12 3.63
N VAL A 19 -19.94 24.85 3.88
CA VAL A 19 -19.84 23.68 2.98
C VAL A 19 -20.73 23.83 1.73
N ALA A 20 -20.19 23.46 0.56
CA ALA A 20 -20.92 23.36 -0.70
C ALA A 20 -21.50 21.95 -0.94
N PRO A 21 -22.59 21.79 -1.73
CA PRO A 21 -23.41 20.57 -1.79
C PRO A 21 -22.93 19.50 -2.79
N CYS A 22 -21.84 19.72 -3.54
CA CYS A 22 -21.03 18.70 -4.25
C CYS A 22 -19.72 19.31 -4.77
N ASP A 23 -18.68 18.47 -4.84
CA ASP A 23 -17.23 18.72 -4.92
C ASP A 23 -16.60 17.79 -5.99
N CYS A 24 -15.74 18.39 -6.82
CA CYS A 24 -14.73 17.88 -7.76
C CYS A 24 -14.05 19.06 -8.51
N SER A 25 -14.38 20.32 -8.20
CA SER A 25 -14.63 21.30 -9.27
C SER A 25 -13.54 22.33 -9.59
N GLU A 26 -12.31 22.21 -9.11
CA GLU A 26 -11.21 23.12 -9.52
C GLU A 26 -9.93 22.37 -9.90
N PHE A 27 -10.06 21.35 -10.76
CA PHE A 27 -8.98 20.63 -11.45
C PHE A 27 -7.84 21.57 -11.89
N VAL A 28 -6.73 21.58 -11.15
CA VAL A 28 -5.48 22.26 -11.47
C VAL A 28 -4.81 21.47 -12.60
N GLU A 29 -5.09 21.90 -13.83
CA GLU A 29 -4.58 21.39 -15.11
C GLU A 29 -4.65 19.87 -15.29
N ALA A 30 -5.86 19.37 -15.54
CA ALA A 30 -6.07 18.07 -16.14
C ALA A 30 -5.38 17.99 -17.51
N THR A 31 -4.48 17.03 -17.71
CA THR A 31 -4.19 16.53 -19.06
C THR A 31 -5.48 16.00 -19.66
N ALA A 32 -5.73 16.30 -20.94
CA ALA A 32 -7.05 16.17 -21.58
C ALA A 32 -7.57 14.72 -21.70
N ALA A 33 -6.76 13.70 -21.36
CA ALA A 33 -7.17 12.29 -21.34
C ALA A 33 -6.43 11.52 -20.24
N GLU A 34 -7.15 10.60 -19.56
CA GLU A 34 -6.54 9.62 -18.65
C GLU A 34 -5.52 8.78 -19.45
N PRO A 35 -4.26 8.67 -18.98
CA PRO A 35 -3.26 7.86 -19.67
C PRO A 35 -3.68 6.39 -19.68
N SER A 36 -3.54 5.73 -20.84
CA SER A 36 -3.86 4.32 -20.95
C SER A 36 -2.99 3.47 -20.02
N LEU A 37 -3.53 2.34 -19.56
CA LEU A 37 -2.80 1.44 -18.65
C LEU A 37 -1.51 0.88 -19.27
N MET A 38 -1.50 0.68 -20.60
CA MET A 38 -0.28 0.30 -21.32
C MET A 38 0.76 1.42 -21.32
N HIS A 39 0.33 2.66 -21.48
CA HIS A 39 1.22 3.82 -21.40
C HIS A 39 1.82 3.96 -20.00
N LEU A 40 1.01 3.85 -18.94
CA LEU A 40 1.49 3.87 -17.55
C LEU A 40 2.49 2.75 -17.26
N ARG A 41 2.20 1.51 -17.71
CA ARG A 41 3.14 0.37 -17.58
C ARG A 41 4.47 0.65 -18.25
N GLY A 42 4.46 1.18 -19.48
CA GLY A 42 5.68 1.54 -20.21
C GLY A 42 6.51 2.59 -19.45
N VAL A 43 5.86 3.64 -18.96
CA VAL A 43 6.50 4.72 -18.20
C VAL A 43 7.12 4.21 -16.90
N VAL A 44 6.38 3.44 -16.10
CA VAL A 44 6.87 2.91 -14.82
C VAL A 44 7.99 1.89 -15.03
N ALA A 45 7.88 1.01 -16.02
CA ALA A 45 8.93 0.06 -16.35
C ALA A 45 10.23 0.76 -16.77
N ALA A 46 10.13 1.79 -17.61
CA ALA A 46 11.28 2.61 -17.98
C ALA A 46 11.89 3.28 -16.75
N ARG A 47 11.09 3.90 -15.87
CA ARG A 47 11.60 4.61 -14.70
C ARG A 47 12.33 3.71 -13.70
N HIS A 48 11.83 2.51 -13.45
CA HIS A 48 12.43 1.62 -12.47
C HIS A 48 13.58 0.79 -13.05
N PHE A 49 13.57 0.51 -14.37
CA PHE A 49 14.43 -0.51 -14.97
C PHE A 49 15.11 -0.08 -16.28
N SER A 50 15.00 1.17 -16.74
CA SER A 50 15.76 1.62 -17.92
C SER A 50 17.25 1.57 -17.65
N GLY A 51 18.01 0.89 -18.52
CA GLY A 51 19.44 0.70 -18.35
C GLY A 51 19.84 -0.37 -17.33
N ALA A 52 18.88 -0.96 -16.61
CA ALA A 52 19.15 -2.15 -15.82
C ALA A 52 19.43 -3.35 -16.76
N PRO A 53 20.39 -4.23 -16.43
CA PRO A 53 20.58 -5.46 -17.19
C PRO A 53 19.29 -6.29 -17.19
N PRO A 54 19.09 -7.19 -18.17
CA PRO A 54 18.00 -8.15 -18.14
C PRO A 54 17.95 -8.85 -16.78
N PRO A 55 16.75 -9.14 -16.24
CA PRO A 55 16.64 -9.81 -14.95
C PRO A 55 17.48 -11.09 -14.97
N ALA A 56 18.37 -11.24 -13.98
CA ALA A 56 19.32 -12.34 -13.89
C ALA A 56 18.65 -13.67 -13.50
N SER A 57 17.39 -13.61 -13.07
CA SER A 57 16.56 -14.75 -12.73
C SER A 57 15.07 -14.45 -12.92
N ASP A 58 14.25 -15.49 -13.02
CA ASP A 58 12.79 -15.35 -13.07
C ASP A 58 12.21 -14.75 -11.78
N ALA A 59 12.86 -14.96 -10.64
CA ALA A 59 12.51 -14.31 -9.37
C ALA A 59 12.72 -12.79 -9.45
N GLU A 60 13.84 -12.35 -10.03
CA GLU A 60 14.09 -10.92 -10.25
C GLU A 60 13.09 -10.35 -11.27
N LYS A 61 12.80 -11.08 -12.35
CA LYS A 61 11.79 -10.67 -13.34
C LYS A 61 10.42 -10.47 -12.69
N ALA A 62 9.95 -11.44 -11.90
CA ALA A 62 8.68 -11.35 -11.19
C ALA A 62 8.65 -10.21 -10.17
N GLN A 63 9.78 -9.95 -9.48
CA GLN A 63 9.92 -8.80 -8.59
C GLN A 63 9.82 -7.48 -9.35
N ARG A 64 10.53 -7.34 -10.48
CA ARG A 64 10.47 -6.16 -11.34
C ARG A 64 9.05 -5.94 -11.85
N ASP A 65 8.39 -6.99 -12.32
CA ASP A 65 7.00 -6.94 -12.79
C ASP A 65 6.02 -6.56 -11.67
N HIS A 66 6.24 -7.04 -10.44
CA HIS A 66 5.45 -6.62 -9.29
C HIS A 66 5.65 -5.14 -8.95
N VAL A 67 6.89 -4.65 -8.98
CA VAL A 67 7.20 -3.22 -8.79
C VAL A 67 6.51 -2.37 -9.85
N VAL A 68 6.59 -2.75 -11.13
CA VAL A 68 5.89 -2.02 -12.20
C VAL A 68 4.39 -2.03 -11.96
N ARG A 69 3.79 -3.20 -11.69
CA ARG A 69 2.34 -3.31 -11.46
C ARG A 69 1.88 -2.49 -10.26
N SER A 70 2.59 -2.56 -9.13
CA SER A 70 2.24 -1.82 -7.91
C SER A 70 2.36 -0.31 -8.13
N THR A 71 3.41 0.17 -8.81
CA THR A 71 3.59 1.61 -9.05
C THR A 71 2.60 2.15 -10.09
N VAL A 72 2.32 1.43 -11.19
CA VAL A 72 1.28 1.81 -12.17
C VAL A 72 -0.08 1.95 -11.49
N PHE A 73 -0.35 1.00 -10.62
CA PHE A 73 -1.53 0.98 -9.81
C PHE A 73 -1.62 2.22 -8.90
N ASP A 74 -0.55 2.54 -8.17
CA ASP A 74 -0.47 3.73 -7.31
C ASP A 74 -0.72 5.01 -8.12
N LEU A 75 -0.12 5.14 -9.30
CA LEU A 75 -0.30 6.29 -10.18
C LEU A 75 -1.75 6.45 -10.67
N ARG A 76 -2.39 5.33 -11.04
CA ARG A 76 -3.75 5.36 -11.60
C ARG A 76 -4.82 5.63 -10.55
N TYR A 77 -4.71 4.99 -9.38
CA TYR A 77 -5.82 4.96 -8.42
C TYR A 77 -5.51 5.66 -7.09
N ARG A 78 -4.24 5.95 -6.77
CA ARG A 78 -3.84 6.66 -5.53
C ARG A 78 -3.40 8.10 -5.77
N CYS A 79 -2.71 8.37 -6.88
CA CYS A 79 -2.25 9.72 -7.25
C CYS A 79 -3.28 10.53 -8.05
N GLY A 80 -4.50 10.01 -8.25
CA GLY A 80 -5.62 10.76 -8.81
C GLY A 80 -5.75 10.75 -10.34
N ALA A 81 -4.88 10.06 -11.10
CA ALA A 81 -4.94 10.07 -12.57
C ALA A 81 -6.20 9.39 -13.15
N GLY A 82 -6.77 8.39 -12.46
CA GLY A 82 -8.03 7.74 -12.81
C GLY A 82 -9.19 8.15 -11.88
N GLY A 83 -9.09 9.31 -11.23
CA GLY A 83 -9.90 9.78 -10.09
C GLY A 83 -11.41 9.63 -10.18
N ARG A 84 -11.92 8.41 -10.04
CA ARG A 84 -13.35 8.11 -9.83
C ARG A 84 -13.48 6.89 -8.93
N CYS A 85 -14.04 7.09 -7.74
CA CYS A 85 -14.80 6.01 -7.13
C CYS A 85 -16.04 5.79 -8.00
N THR A 86 -16.05 4.74 -8.82
CA THR A 86 -17.23 4.34 -9.60
C THR A 86 -18.35 3.74 -8.73
N CYS A 87 -18.08 3.54 -7.44
CA CYS A 87 -18.94 2.82 -6.52
C CYS A 87 -19.92 3.71 -5.74
N ALA A 88 -19.88 5.03 -5.92
CA ALA A 88 -20.83 5.96 -5.29
C ALA A 88 -22.24 5.77 -5.88
N GLY A 89 -22.94 4.74 -5.42
CA GLY A 89 -24.34 4.45 -5.77
C GLY A 89 -24.67 3.02 -6.20
N ALA A 90 -23.70 2.11 -6.32
CA ALA A 90 -23.99 0.73 -6.71
C ALA A 90 -24.46 -0.13 -5.50
N PRO A 91 -25.65 -0.75 -5.54
CA PRO A 91 -26.14 -1.63 -4.47
C PRO A 91 -25.29 -2.89 -4.26
N ALA A 92 -24.36 -3.19 -5.18
CA ALA A 92 -23.39 -4.27 -5.08
C ALA A 92 -22.02 -3.84 -4.50
N CYS A 93 -21.86 -2.58 -4.06
CA CYS A 93 -20.59 -2.10 -3.52
C CYS A 93 -20.26 -2.77 -2.18
N ARG A 94 -19.29 -3.70 -2.18
CA ARG A 94 -18.82 -4.43 -0.99
C ARG A 94 -17.86 -3.62 -0.11
N PHE A 95 -17.49 -2.41 -0.56
CA PHE A 95 -16.68 -1.46 0.19
C PHE A 95 -17.59 -0.31 0.65
N PRO A 96 -17.99 -0.25 1.93
CA PRO A 96 -19.00 0.70 2.37
C PRO A 96 -18.61 2.14 2.01
N GLN A 97 -19.55 2.82 1.37
CA GLN A 97 -19.62 4.24 1.00
C GLN A 97 -18.46 5.12 1.51
N CYS A 98 -17.56 5.47 0.59
CA CYS A 98 -16.80 6.72 0.49
C CYS A 98 -16.45 7.45 1.80
N PHE A 99 -15.72 6.78 2.69
CA PHE A 99 -14.77 7.46 3.55
C PHE A 99 -13.37 6.95 3.19
N THR A 100 -12.52 7.93 2.84
CA THR A 100 -11.08 7.91 3.09
C THR A 100 -10.26 6.78 2.47
N MET A 101 -9.65 7.07 1.31
CA MET A 101 -8.55 6.41 0.56
C MET A 101 -7.98 5.02 0.93
N ARG A 102 -8.08 4.45 2.14
CA ARG A 102 -7.68 3.06 2.45
C ARG A 102 -8.54 1.97 1.81
N PRO A 103 -9.90 2.08 1.76
CA PRO A 103 -10.70 1.22 0.91
C PRO A 103 -10.39 1.42 -0.58
N VAL A 104 -9.89 2.60 -0.99
CA VAL A 104 -9.43 2.87 -2.36
C VAL A 104 -8.08 2.21 -2.64
N THR A 105 -7.09 2.33 -1.73
CA THR A 105 -5.77 1.73 -1.90
C THR A 105 -5.81 0.21 -1.89
N LYS A 106 -6.63 -0.39 -1.02
CA LYS A 106 -6.84 -1.84 -0.94
C LYS A 106 -7.77 -2.35 -2.04
N GLY A 107 -8.91 -1.70 -2.25
CA GLY A 107 -9.87 -2.09 -3.29
C GLY A 107 -9.29 -1.96 -4.69
N ALA A 108 -8.44 -0.96 -4.91
CA ALA A 108 -7.82 -0.83 -6.20
C ALA A 108 -6.59 -1.79 -6.32
N GLU A 109 -5.87 -2.16 -5.23
CA GLU A 109 -4.86 -3.24 -5.31
C GLU A 109 -5.50 -4.58 -5.67
N VAL A 110 -6.68 -4.84 -5.11
CA VAL A 110 -7.51 -5.98 -5.53
C VAL A 110 -7.82 -5.89 -7.02
N GLN A 111 -8.23 -4.72 -7.54
CA GLN A 111 -8.48 -4.56 -8.97
C GLN A 111 -7.23 -4.74 -9.83
N ALA A 112 -6.06 -4.31 -9.38
CA ALA A 112 -4.80 -4.51 -10.11
C ALA A 112 -4.42 -5.99 -10.21
N GLU A 113 -4.53 -6.72 -9.09
CA GLU A 113 -4.25 -8.16 -9.06
C GLU A 113 -5.29 -8.95 -9.86
N ARG A 114 -6.56 -8.54 -9.82
CA ARG A 114 -7.61 -9.09 -10.69
C ARG A 114 -7.31 -8.84 -12.17
N GLN A 115 -7.01 -7.61 -12.57
CA GLN A 115 -6.67 -7.26 -13.95
C GLN A 115 -5.40 -7.94 -14.48
N ALA A 116 -4.48 -8.36 -13.58
CA ALA A 116 -3.29 -9.09 -13.98
C ALA A 116 -3.58 -10.56 -14.33
N TYR A 117 -4.67 -11.13 -13.79
CA TYR A 117 -5.03 -12.55 -13.94
C TYR A 117 -6.29 -12.79 -14.78
N GLU A 118 -7.27 -11.88 -14.73
CA GLU A 118 -8.54 -11.93 -15.47
C GLU A 118 -8.33 -11.45 -16.91
N VAL A 119 -7.53 -12.21 -17.67
CA VAL A 119 -7.22 -11.96 -19.09
C VAL A 119 -8.06 -12.88 -19.99
N GLU A 120 -8.45 -12.38 -21.18
CA GLU A 120 -9.29 -13.13 -22.14
C GLU A 120 -8.59 -14.39 -22.69
N ASP A 121 -7.25 -14.43 -22.65
CA ASP A 121 -6.41 -15.51 -23.18
C ASP A 121 -5.94 -16.52 -22.13
N ALA A 122 -6.66 -16.65 -21.00
CA ALA A 122 -6.29 -17.59 -19.95
C ALA A 122 -6.09 -19.03 -20.49
N PRO A 123 -5.11 -19.79 -19.99
CA PRO A 123 -4.49 -20.91 -20.71
C PRO A 123 -5.44 -22.10 -20.93
N THR A 124 -6.33 -22.38 -19.99
CA THR A 124 -7.25 -23.53 -20.04
C THR A 124 -8.72 -23.10 -20.09
N SER A 125 -9.59 -23.97 -20.61
CA SER A 125 -11.05 -23.74 -20.61
C SER A 125 -11.62 -23.56 -19.20
N GLU A 126 -11.07 -24.31 -18.25
CA GLU A 126 -11.44 -24.31 -16.84
C GLU A 126 -11.10 -22.96 -16.22
N ILE A 127 -9.89 -22.43 -16.44
CA ILE A 127 -9.49 -21.13 -15.92
C ILE A 127 -10.29 -20.01 -16.60
N ARG A 128 -10.56 -20.09 -17.91
CA ARG A 128 -11.44 -19.12 -18.61
C ARG A 128 -12.85 -19.09 -18.00
N ALA A 129 -13.40 -20.24 -17.62
CA ALA A 129 -14.69 -20.30 -16.93
C ALA A 129 -14.64 -19.63 -15.56
N LEU A 130 -13.55 -19.80 -14.80
CA LEU A 130 -13.35 -19.11 -13.51
C LEU A 130 -13.23 -17.59 -13.69
N VAL A 131 -12.53 -17.14 -14.75
CA VAL A 131 -12.40 -15.71 -15.07
C VAL A 131 -13.77 -15.13 -15.42
N ALA A 132 -14.60 -15.84 -16.19
CA ALA A 132 -15.97 -15.42 -16.48
C ALA A 132 -16.82 -15.31 -15.20
N LEU A 133 -16.70 -16.26 -14.26
CA LEU A 133 -17.37 -16.15 -12.96
C LEU A 133 -16.93 -14.91 -12.17
N ALA A 134 -15.63 -14.61 -12.17
CA ALA A 134 -15.10 -13.43 -11.49
C ALA A 134 -15.58 -12.12 -12.15
N ALA A 135 -15.61 -12.07 -13.48
CA ALA A 135 -16.14 -10.94 -14.26
C ALA A 135 -17.65 -10.71 -14.00
N ASP A 136 -18.41 -11.79 -13.80
CA ASP A 136 -19.82 -11.77 -13.39
C ASP A 136 -20.02 -11.50 -11.88
N GLU A 137 -18.96 -11.13 -11.14
CA GLU A 137 -18.95 -10.87 -9.69
C GLU A 137 -19.43 -12.05 -8.81
N LYS A 138 -19.38 -13.28 -9.36
CA LYS A 138 -19.61 -14.55 -8.65
C LYS A 138 -18.33 -15.02 -7.94
N LEU A 139 -17.74 -14.12 -7.14
CA LEU A 139 -16.41 -14.30 -6.57
C LEU A 139 -16.28 -15.54 -5.66
N GLU A 140 -17.33 -15.90 -4.92
CA GLU A 140 -17.30 -17.09 -4.06
C GLU A 140 -17.21 -18.39 -4.87
N GLU A 141 -17.90 -18.44 -6.01
CA GLU A 141 -17.86 -19.57 -6.94
C GLU A 141 -16.48 -19.65 -7.59
N ALA A 142 -15.92 -18.51 -8.03
CA ALA A 142 -14.56 -18.44 -8.56
C ALA A 142 -13.51 -18.91 -7.53
N VAL A 143 -13.58 -18.45 -6.27
CA VAL A 143 -12.66 -18.87 -5.18
C VAL A 143 -12.73 -20.37 -4.91
N LYS A 144 -13.93 -20.95 -4.87
CA LYS A 144 -14.11 -22.41 -4.70
C LYS A 144 -13.64 -23.16 -5.93
N GLY A 145 -13.92 -22.65 -7.13
CA GLY A 145 -13.51 -23.24 -8.39
C GLY A 145 -11.99 -23.29 -8.55
N ILE A 146 -11.27 -22.22 -8.21
CA ILE A 146 -9.80 -22.21 -8.19
C ILE A 146 -9.26 -23.31 -7.27
N GLN A 147 -9.83 -23.46 -6.07
CA GLN A 147 -9.44 -24.52 -5.14
C GLN A 147 -9.65 -25.91 -5.74
N HIS A 148 -10.82 -26.17 -6.35
CA HIS A 148 -11.09 -27.45 -7.00
C HIS A 148 -10.14 -27.76 -8.16
N VAL A 149 -9.79 -26.76 -8.97
CA VAL A 149 -8.82 -26.92 -10.08
C VAL A 149 -7.46 -27.32 -9.52
N VAL A 150 -6.95 -26.61 -8.52
CA VAL A 150 -5.65 -26.94 -7.90
C VAL A 150 -5.67 -28.32 -7.24
N ASP A 151 -6.74 -28.67 -6.52
CA ASP A 151 -6.87 -29.97 -5.88
C ASP A 151 -6.88 -31.11 -6.92
N ALA A 152 -7.50 -30.91 -8.08
CA ALA A 152 -7.51 -31.86 -9.17
C ALA A 152 -6.11 -32.02 -9.79
N GLU A 153 -5.44 -30.92 -10.10
CA GLU A 153 -4.09 -30.93 -10.69
C GLU A 153 -3.06 -31.61 -9.76
N LEU A 154 -3.13 -31.33 -8.46
CA LEU A 154 -2.27 -31.98 -7.47
C LEU A 154 -2.51 -33.49 -7.40
N LYS A 155 -3.77 -33.93 -7.42
CA LYS A 155 -4.13 -35.37 -7.41
C LYS A 155 -3.65 -36.08 -8.67
N VAL A 156 -3.85 -35.46 -9.84
CA VAL A 156 -3.36 -36.00 -11.12
C VAL A 156 -1.83 -36.10 -11.10
N ALA A 157 -1.14 -35.05 -10.64
CA ALA A 157 0.31 -35.02 -10.59
C ALA A 157 0.91 -35.99 -9.56
N ALA A 158 0.18 -36.32 -8.49
CA ALA A 158 0.57 -37.34 -7.52
C ALA A 158 0.59 -38.76 -8.11
N GLY A 159 -0.13 -39.00 -9.22
CA GLY A 159 -0.10 -40.28 -9.94
C GLY A 159 -0.58 -41.46 -9.10
N GLY A 160 -1.58 -41.25 -8.24
CA GLY A 160 -2.10 -42.28 -7.32
C GLY A 160 -1.33 -42.43 -6.01
N ARG A 161 -0.22 -41.71 -5.81
CA ARG A 161 0.45 -41.60 -4.49
C ARG A 161 -0.39 -40.76 -3.55
N GLY A 162 -0.37 -41.09 -2.25
CA GLY A 162 -0.91 -40.20 -1.22
C GLY A 162 -0.13 -38.89 -1.19
N LEU A 163 -0.82 -37.75 -1.26
CA LEU A 163 -0.21 -36.43 -1.12
C LEU A 163 0.40 -36.28 0.28
N GLU A 164 1.44 -35.45 0.40
CA GLU A 164 1.98 -35.08 1.71
C GLU A 164 0.86 -34.61 2.64
N ALA A 165 0.91 -34.99 3.93
CA ALA A 165 -0.11 -34.62 4.91
C ALA A 165 -0.36 -33.10 5.00
N ARG A 166 0.63 -32.29 4.59
CA ARG A 166 0.52 -30.82 4.54
C ARG A 166 -0.44 -30.32 3.44
N PHE A 167 -0.84 -31.17 2.50
CA PHE A 167 -1.93 -30.94 1.54
C PHE A 167 -3.31 -31.38 2.08
N ILE A 168 -3.38 -32.14 3.19
CA ILE A 168 -4.65 -32.69 3.71
C ILE A 168 -5.43 -31.61 4.47
N ILE A 169 -6.70 -31.47 4.09
CA ILE A 169 -7.69 -30.51 4.59
C ILE A 169 -8.74 -31.33 5.37
N ASP A 170 -8.85 -31.15 6.68
CA ASP A 170 -9.98 -31.69 7.44
C ASP A 170 -11.03 -30.61 7.71
N GLY A 171 -12.28 -30.95 7.43
CA GLY A 171 -13.44 -30.08 7.60
C GLY A 171 -14.58 -30.76 8.36
N SER A 172 -15.26 -29.97 9.18
CA SER A 172 -16.73 -30.04 9.36
C SER A 172 -17.31 -28.83 10.12
N ALA A 173 -16.50 -27.92 10.65
CA ALA A 173 -16.94 -26.55 11.02
C ALA A 173 -15.87 -25.44 10.73
N GLY A 174 -14.82 -25.77 9.97
CA GLY A 174 -13.57 -25.00 9.85
C GLY A 174 -13.48 -24.07 8.63
N HIS A 175 -13.45 -22.76 8.88
CA HIS A 175 -13.33 -21.73 7.85
C HIS A 175 -11.92 -21.46 7.33
N GLU A 176 -10.86 -22.03 7.92
CA GLU A 176 -9.49 -21.71 7.52
C GLU A 176 -8.54 -22.88 7.68
N PHE A 177 -7.51 -22.85 6.84
CA PHE A 177 -6.32 -23.67 6.99
C PHE A 177 -5.77 -23.52 8.41
N SER A 178 -5.69 -24.62 9.18
CA SER A 178 -5.15 -24.59 10.54
C SER A 178 -3.70 -25.10 10.57
N PRO A 179 -2.73 -24.24 10.94
CA PRO A 179 -1.33 -24.63 11.11
C PRO A 179 -1.03 -25.35 12.45
N ALA A 180 -2.04 -25.81 13.19
CA ALA A 180 -1.89 -26.33 14.55
C ALA A 180 -1.33 -27.76 14.70
N ALA A 181 -0.81 -28.39 13.65
CA ALA A 181 0.06 -29.58 13.81
C ALA A 181 1.50 -29.14 13.58
N ALA A 182 2.41 -29.41 14.53
CA ALA A 182 3.79 -28.94 14.52
C ALA A 182 4.44 -28.97 13.12
N LYS A 183 4.74 -27.78 12.56
CA LYS A 183 5.28 -27.63 11.18
C LYS A 183 6.78 -27.38 11.12
N THR A 184 7.41 -27.20 12.28
CA THR A 184 8.85 -26.99 12.45
C THR A 184 9.33 -27.83 13.64
N GLY A 185 10.50 -28.45 13.48
CA GLY A 185 11.08 -29.44 14.40
C GLY A 185 11.52 -30.71 13.65
N GLU A 186 12.54 -31.40 14.15
CA GLU A 186 13.08 -32.65 13.59
C GLU A 186 12.01 -33.77 13.45
N ASP A 187 10.89 -33.63 14.16
CA ASP A 187 9.78 -34.58 14.20
C ASP A 187 8.64 -34.30 13.21
N SER A 188 8.73 -33.28 12.34
CA SER A 188 7.66 -33.02 11.35
C SER A 188 7.70 -34.06 10.22
N VAL A 189 6.79 -35.02 10.26
CA VAL A 189 6.81 -36.19 9.37
C VAL A 189 6.52 -35.79 7.90
N HIS A 190 7.53 -35.91 7.03
CA HIS A 190 7.45 -35.69 5.58
C HIS A 190 6.87 -36.89 4.81
N THR A 191 5.74 -37.43 5.27
CA THR A 191 5.13 -38.60 4.60
C THR A 191 4.19 -38.17 3.48
N GLY A 192 4.46 -38.63 2.26
CA GLY A 192 3.61 -38.46 1.06
C GLY A 192 4.31 -37.78 -0.13
N ALA A 193 3.60 -37.61 -1.24
CA ALA A 193 4.09 -36.98 -2.45
C ALA A 193 3.85 -35.45 -2.44
N ASN A 194 4.85 -34.68 -2.90
CA ASN A 194 4.73 -33.24 -3.11
C ASN A 194 4.98 -32.90 -4.58
N PRO A 195 3.92 -32.91 -5.41
CA PRO A 195 4.05 -32.60 -6.83
C PRO A 195 4.63 -31.21 -7.13
N LEU A 196 4.47 -30.24 -6.20
CA LEU A 196 4.97 -28.88 -6.37
C LEU A 196 6.50 -28.78 -6.25
N ARG A 197 7.15 -29.74 -5.60
CA ARG A 197 8.61 -29.86 -5.62
C ARG A 197 9.12 -30.55 -6.88
N GLU A 198 8.31 -31.46 -7.43
CA GLU A 198 8.68 -32.30 -8.56
C GLU A 198 8.45 -31.64 -9.93
N LYS A 199 7.41 -30.80 -10.06
CA LYS A 199 6.97 -30.21 -11.33
C LYS A 199 6.92 -28.69 -11.26
N GLU A 200 7.81 -28.04 -12.00
CA GLU A 200 7.95 -26.58 -12.02
C GLU A 200 6.75 -25.87 -12.65
N ASP A 201 6.27 -26.32 -13.82
CA ASP A 201 5.12 -25.71 -14.49
C ASP A 201 3.86 -25.75 -13.61
N LEU A 202 3.62 -26.90 -12.97
CA LEU A 202 2.53 -27.08 -12.02
C LEU A 202 2.69 -26.14 -10.82
N ARG A 203 3.90 -25.98 -10.30
CA ARG A 203 4.18 -25.05 -9.20
C ARG A 203 3.85 -23.62 -9.59
N GLU A 204 4.29 -23.16 -10.75
CA GLU A 204 4.02 -21.80 -11.23
C GLU A 204 2.53 -21.53 -11.45
N GLU A 205 1.79 -22.49 -12.00
CA GLU A 205 0.34 -22.38 -12.18
C GLU A 205 -0.40 -22.35 -10.85
N VAL A 206 -0.07 -23.24 -9.91
CA VAL A 206 -0.69 -23.28 -8.57
C VAL A 206 -0.40 -22.01 -7.78
N VAL A 207 0.84 -21.52 -7.78
CA VAL A 207 1.22 -20.24 -7.15
C VAL A 207 0.41 -19.10 -7.74
N SER A 208 0.30 -19.05 -9.07
CA SER A 208 -0.42 -18.01 -9.77
C SER A 208 -1.92 -18.00 -9.46
N LEU A 209 -2.55 -19.18 -9.47
CA LEU A 209 -3.95 -19.36 -9.11
C LEU A 209 -4.22 -18.96 -7.65
N TYR A 210 -3.31 -19.26 -6.72
CA TYR A 210 -3.48 -18.89 -5.32
C TYR A 210 -3.24 -17.40 -5.05
N LEU A 211 -2.35 -16.74 -5.81
CA LEU A 211 -2.22 -15.28 -5.77
C LEU A 211 -3.51 -14.59 -6.23
N TRP A 212 -4.11 -15.06 -7.33
CA TRP A 212 -5.40 -14.57 -7.79
C TRP A 212 -6.54 -14.85 -6.80
N ARG A 213 -6.62 -16.10 -6.29
CA ARG A 213 -7.60 -16.48 -5.27
C ARG A 213 -7.50 -15.60 -4.02
N ALA A 214 -6.29 -15.27 -3.58
CA ALA A 214 -6.08 -14.37 -2.44
C ALA A 214 -6.66 -12.97 -2.71
N ALA A 215 -6.46 -12.41 -3.91
CA ALA A 215 -7.07 -11.13 -4.28
C ALA A 215 -8.60 -11.18 -4.27
N LEU A 216 -9.21 -12.27 -4.77
CA LEU A 216 -10.67 -12.47 -4.72
C LEU A 216 -11.18 -12.61 -3.28
N LEU A 217 -10.45 -13.31 -2.41
CA LEU A 217 -10.76 -13.42 -0.98
C LEU A 217 -10.68 -12.08 -0.26
N VAL A 218 -9.67 -11.26 -0.57
CA VAL A 218 -9.58 -9.89 -0.03
C VAL A 218 -10.75 -9.04 -0.53
N ASN A 219 -11.19 -9.20 -1.78
CA ASN A 219 -12.41 -8.56 -2.30
C ASN A 219 -13.67 -8.99 -1.54
N LEU A 220 -13.71 -10.23 -1.06
CA LEU A 220 -14.74 -10.78 -0.17
C LEU A 220 -14.57 -10.40 1.31
N ARG A 221 -13.56 -9.57 1.65
CA ARG A 221 -13.21 -9.20 3.04
C ARG A 221 -12.76 -10.40 3.91
N ARG A 222 -12.26 -11.46 3.26
CA ARG A 222 -11.71 -12.67 3.89
C ARG A 222 -10.19 -12.63 3.91
N ASP A 223 -9.65 -11.52 4.41
CA ASP A 223 -8.21 -11.23 4.44
C ASP A 223 -7.39 -12.29 5.20
N GLU A 224 -7.92 -12.79 6.32
CA GLU A 224 -7.27 -13.84 7.12
C GLU A 224 -7.09 -15.12 6.30
N GLN A 225 -8.16 -15.58 5.66
CA GLN A 225 -8.14 -16.73 4.76
C GLN A 225 -7.19 -16.52 3.56
N ALA A 226 -7.15 -15.31 3.00
CA ALA A 226 -6.24 -14.96 1.91
C ALA A 226 -4.77 -15.08 2.35
N VAL A 227 -4.39 -14.37 3.42
CA VAL A 227 -3.02 -14.36 3.96
C VAL A 227 -2.61 -15.76 4.40
N ALA A 228 -3.47 -16.46 5.13
CA ALA A 228 -3.23 -17.84 5.54
C ALA A 228 -2.91 -18.69 4.30
N SER A 229 -3.81 -18.74 3.30
CA SER A 229 -3.62 -19.59 2.12
C SER A 229 -2.27 -19.38 1.41
N LEU A 230 -1.78 -18.14 1.34
CA LEU A 230 -0.47 -17.82 0.75
C LEU A 230 0.70 -18.30 1.61
N LEU A 231 0.68 -18.01 2.92
CA LEU A 231 1.72 -18.47 3.85
C LEU A 231 1.82 -20.00 3.81
N ASN A 232 0.68 -20.66 3.77
CA ASN A 232 0.57 -22.10 3.81
C ASN A 232 1.12 -22.77 2.56
N LEU A 233 0.79 -22.23 1.38
CA LEU A 233 1.38 -22.68 0.13
C LEU A 233 2.91 -22.46 0.15
N ALA A 234 3.41 -21.36 0.70
CA ALA A 234 4.86 -21.11 0.78
C ALA A 234 5.60 -22.18 1.58
N HIS A 235 4.99 -22.74 2.63
CA HIS A 235 5.60 -23.83 3.42
C HIS A 235 5.72 -25.15 2.67
N LEU A 236 4.99 -25.34 1.56
CA LEU A 236 5.07 -26.52 0.71
C LEU A 236 6.22 -26.43 -0.30
N LEU A 237 6.71 -25.22 -0.57
CA LEU A 237 7.70 -24.93 -1.61
C LEU A 237 9.13 -24.87 -1.07
N GLU A 238 10.11 -24.98 -1.98
CA GLU A 238 11.51 -24.67 -1.69
C GLU A 238 11.71 -23.17 -1.46
N ARG A 239 12.78 -22.80 -0.75
CA ARG A 239 13.03 -21.40 -0.34
C ARG A 239 12.99 -20.43 -1.52
N LYS A 240 13.57 -20.79 -2.67
CA LYS A 240 13.64 -19.95 -3.88
C LYS A 240 12.27 -19.59 -4.47
N ASP A 241 11.24 -20.40 -4.21
CA ASP A 241 9.90 -20.25 -4.81
C ASP A 241 8.90 -19.55 -3.87
N ARG A 242 9.33 -19.14 -2.66
CA ARG A 242 8.44 -18.56 -1.64
C ARG A 242 8.23 -17.06 -1.79
N THR A 243 9.12 -16.36 -2.48
CA THR A 243 9.20 -14.89 -2.51
C THR A 243 7.86 -14.24 -2.89
N ARG A 244 7.21 -14.70 -3.96
CA ARG A 244 5.93 -14.14 -4.43
C ARG A 244 4.82 -14.31 -3.41
N LEU A 245 4.74 -15.48 -2.77
CA LEU A 245 3.71 -15.80 -1.79
C LEU A 245 3.89 -14.99 -0.51
N TYR A 246 5.13 -14.90 0.01
CA TYR A 246 5.43 -14.10 1.18
C TYR A 246 5.26 -12.60 0.91
N GLY A 247 5.67 -12.10 -0.26
CA GLY A 247 5.43 -10.72 -0.67
C GLY A 247 3.95 -10.36 -0.70
N ALA A 248 3.14 -11.19 -1.36
CA ALA A 248 1.69 -10.99 -1.43
C ALA A 248 1.03 -11.11 -0.05
N ALA A 249 1.43 -12.08 0.78
CA ALA A 249 0.93 -12.21 2.15
C ALA A 249 1.26 -10.97 2.99
N ALA A 250 2.48 -10.44 2.89
CA ALA A 250 2.91 -9.22 3.56
C ALA A 250 2.11 -8.00 3.08
N ALA A 251 1.87 -7.88 1.76
CA ALA A 251 1.08 -6.79 1.19
C ALA A 251 -0.37 -6.80 1.71
N TRP A 252 -1.06 -7.94 1.63
CA TRP A 252 -2.43 -8.06 2.10
C TRP A 252 -2.55 -7.89 3.62
N ALA A 253 -1.62 -8.46 4.39
CA ALA A 253 -1.56 -8.28 5.83
C ALA A 253 -1.34 -6.80 6.21
N ALA A 254 -0.41 -6.10 5.53
CA ALA A 254 -0.16 -4.68 5.79
C ALA A 254 -1.41 -3.83 5.52
N LEU A 255 -2.10 -4.05 4.39
CA LEU A 255 -3.31 -3.30 4.04
C LEU A 255 -4.47 -3.59 5.00
N ASN A 256 -4.64 -4.85 5.42
CA ASN A 256 -5.60 -5.23 6.45
C ASN A 256 -5.32 -4.51 7.77
N ASP A 257 -4.08 -4.57 8.23
CA ASP A 257 -3.70 -4.05 9.54
C ASP A 257 -3.77 -2.52 9.56
N MET A 258 -3.34 -1.87 8.48
CA MET A 258 -3.56 -0.45 8.25
C MET A 258 -5.06 -0.13 8.33
N GLU A 259 -5.93 -0.84 7.61
CA GLU A 259 -7.37 -0.60 7.66
C GLU A 259 -7.93 -0.70 9.09
N ILE A 260 -7.58 -1.74 9.84
CA ILE A 260 -8.02 -1.94 11.23
C ILE A 260 -7.51 -0.81 12.14
N ILE A 261 -6.23 -0.44 12.02
CA ILE A 261 -5.63 0.65 12.82
C ILE A 261 -6.28 2.00 12.50
N TYR A 262 -6.67 2.21 11.25
CA TYR A 262 -7.41 3.39 10.85
C TYR A 262 -8.79 3.45 11.54
N TYR A 263 -9.55 2.36 11.50
CA TYR A 263 -10.83 2.31 12.23
C TYR A 263 -10.62 2.48 13.74
N ARG A 264 -9.54 1.93 14.31
CA ARG A 264 -9.16 2.17 15.72
C ARG A 264 -8.84 3.65 16.01
N SER A 265 -8.26 4.37 15.06
CA SER A 265 -8.07 5.82 15.16
C SER A 265 -9.43 6.54 15.14
N LEU A 266 -10.31 6.18 14.20
CA LEU A 266 -11.61 6.83 14.06
C LEU A 266 -12.51 6.65 15.29
N VAL A 267 -12.66 5.41 15.80
CA VAL A 267 -13.52 5.11 16.95
C VAL A 267 -13.06 5.80 18.24
N LYS A 268 -11.78 6.21 18.32
CA LYS A 268 -11.23 6.96 19.46
C LYS A 268 -11.49 8.46 19.39
N ILE A 269 -11.64 9.02 18.19
CA ILE A 269 -11.74 10.47 17.97
C ILE A 269 -13.20 10.88 17.69
N TYR A 270 -13.98 9.99 17.07
CA TYR A 270 -15.32 10.26 16.58
C TYR A 270 -16.31 9.26 17.16
N LYS A 271 -17.59 9.65 17.20
CA LYS A 271 -18.68 8.72 17.52
C LYS A 271 -18.77 7.66 16.41
N PRO A 272 -18.45 6.38 16.68
CA PRO A 272 -18.40 5.38 15.64
C PRO A 272 -19.81 4.90 15.26
N PHE A 273 -19.94 4.43 14.03
CA PHE A 273 -21.06 3.59 13.60
C PHE A 273 -20.70 2.11 13.84
N ASP A 274 -21.70 1.25 14.04
CA ASP A 274 -21.50 -0.14 14.50
C ASP A 274 -20.50 -0.94 13.66
N LEU A 275 -20.55 -0.76 12.34
CA LEU A 275 -19.63 -1.42 11.42
C LEU A 275 -18.17 -0.97 11.61
N ALA A 276 -17.91 0.31 11.90
CA ALA A 276 -16.55 0.79 12.20
C ALA A 276 -16.02 0.21 13.52
N SER A 277 -16.88 0.08 14.54
CA SER A 277 -16.54 -0.58 15.80
C SER A 277 -16.16 -2.04 15.56
N HIS A 278 -16.98 -2.77 14.80
CA HIS A 278 -16.71 -4.15 14.42
C HIS A 278 -15.37 -4.31 13.67
N PHE A 279 -15.10 -3.46 12.68
CA PHE A 279 -13.81 -3.46 11.97
C PHE A 279 -12.62 -3.18 12.89
N ALA A 280 -12.78 -2.32 13.90
CA ALA A 280 -11.71 -1.95 14.83
C ALA A 280 -11.39 -3.04 15.87
N THR A 281 -12.40 -3.80 16.32
CA THR A 281 -12.29 -4.73 17.46
C THR A 281 -12.27 -6.20 17.06
N GLU A 282 -13.09 -6.62 16.09
CA GLU A 282 -13.34 -8.05 15.82
C GLU A 282 -12.39 -8.65 14.78
N ARG A 283 -11.70 -7.82 13.99
CA ARG A 283 -10.79 -8.30 12.96
C ARG A 283 -9.37 -8.50 13.47
N PRO A 284 -8.70 -9.61 13.08
CA PRO A 284 -7.33 -9.87 13.48
C PRO A 284 -6.35 -8.98 12.72
N LEU A 285 -5.29 -8.60 13.41
CA LEU A 285 -4.07 -8.08 12.79
C LEU A 285 -3.22 -9.28 12.31
N LEU A 286 -2.75 -9.22 11.06
CA LEU A 286 -2.20 -10.37 10.34
C LEU A 286 -0.68 -10.28 10.18
N LEU A 287 -0.08 -9.11 10.29
CA LEU A 287 1.32 -8.92 9.91
C LEU A 287 2.30 -9.71 10.79
N ALA A 288 2.00 -9.83 12.09
CA ALA A 288 2.78 -10.68 13.01
C ALA A 288 2.86 -12.15 12.53
N ARG A 289 1.77 -12.67 11.93
CA ARG A 289 1.75 -14.05 11.41
C ARG A 289 2.68 -14.23 10.21
N VAL A 290 2.79 -13.20 9.36
CA VAL A 290 3.71 -13.21 8.21
C VAL A 290 5.16 -13.25 8.71
N PHE A 291 5.51 -12.42 9.69
CA PHE A 291 6.88 -12.36 10.20
C PHE A 291 7.27 -13.55 11.10
N GLU A 292 6.31 -14.22 11.73
CA GLU A 292 6.59 -15.53 12.34
C GLU A 292 6.85 -16.60 11.27
N ALA A 293 6.14 -16.56 10.14
CA ALA A 293 6.36 -17.51 9.03
C ALA A 293 7.71 -17.33 8.31
N THR A 294 8.26 -16.10 8.29
CA THR A 294 9.59 -15.82 7.71
C THR A 294 10.72 -15.86 8.74
N LYS A 295 10.44 -16.24 9.99
CA LYS A 295 11.44 -16.27 11.06
C LYS A 295 12.61 -17.17 10.69
N ASN A 296 13.83 -16.69 10.99
CA ASN A 296 15.10 -17.31 10.60
C ASN A 296 15.36 -17.37 9.08
N ASP A 297 14.55 -16.68 8.26
CA ASP A 297 14.80 -16.46 6.84
C ASP A 297 15.05 -14.97 6.59
N ASP A 298 16.32 -14.56 6.68
CA ASP A 298 16.69 -13.14 6.58
C ASP A 298 16.25 -12.50 5.26
N TYR A 299 16.42 -13.21 4.15
CA TYR A 299 16.03 -12.73 2.82
C TYR A 299 14.53 -12.43 2.74
N HIS A 300 13.68 -13.37 3.14
CA HIS A 300 12.23 -13.17 3.06
C HIS A 300 11.75 -12.17 4.13
N THR A 301 12.40 -12.10 5.28
CA THR A 301 12.11 -11.10 6.30
C THR A 301 12.44 -9.69 5.80
N ASP A 302 13.60 -9.49 5.16
CA ASP A 302 13.96 -8.23 4.50
C ASP A 302 12.96 -7.89 3.41
N TYR A 303 12.68 -8.82 2.50
CA TYR A 303 11.76 -8.62 1.39
C TYR A 303 10.34 -8.22 1.87
N CYS A 304 9.77 -8.95 2.83
CA CYS A 304 8.48 -8.61 3.41
C CYS A 304 8.50 -7.25 4.11
N THR A 305 9.58 -6.94 4.83
CA THR A 305 9.73 -5.62 5.49
C THR A 305 9.72 -4.50 4.45
N HIS A 306 10.43 -4.66 3.33
CA HIS A 306 10.42 -3.70 2.23
C HIS A 306 9.02 -3.50 1.63
N VAL A 307 8.25 -4.58 1.45
CA VAL A 307 6.86 -4.50 0.98
C VAL A 307 6.02 -3.67 1.96
N VAL A 308 6.03 -4.00 3.26
CA VAL A 308 5.30 -3.26 4.29
C VAL A 308 5.70 -1.78 4.32
N PHE A 309 7.00 -1.52 4.28
CA PHE A 309 7.57 -0.17 4.28
C PHE A 309 7.06 0.66 3.10
N SER A 310 7.14 0.12 1.88
CA SER A 310 6.67 0.79 0.68
C SER A 310 5.18 1.11 0.76
N LYS A 311 4.35 0.18 1.25
CA LYS A 311 2.91 0.40 1.43
C LYS A 311 2.64 1.50 2.46
N GLU A 312 3.35 1.53 3.59
CA GLU A 312 3.13 2.54 4.63
C GLU A 312 3.58 3.94 4.18
N VAL A 313 4.74 4.05 3.53
CA VAL A 313 5.23 5.33 2.98
C VAL A 313 4.23 5.86 1.95
N THR A 314 3.83 5.02 1.00
CA THR A 314 2.84 5.39 -0.03
C THR A 314 1.52 5.81 0.60
N ALA A 315 0.98 5.01 1.51
CA ALA A 315 -0.26 5.33 2.21
C ALA A 315 -0.15 6.64 3.01
N THR A 316 0.99 6.90 3.64
CA THR A 316 1.22 8.15 4.39
C THR A 316 1.13 9.36 3.47
N VAL A 317 1.84 9.33 2.33
CA VAL A 317 1.88 10.45 1.41
C VAL A 317 0.52 10.68 0.74
N THR A 318 -0.11 9.61 0.24
CA THR A 318 -1.44 9.70 -0.39
C THR A 318 -2.48 10.29 0.57
N ARG A 319 -2.43 9.92 1.86
CA ARG A 319 -3.33 10.47 2.88
C ARG A 319 -3.07 11.95 3.15
N ALA A 320 -1.80 12.35 3.25
CA ALA A 320 -1.43 13.75 3.39
C ALA A 320 -1.94 14.59 2.20
N GLN A 321 -1.75 14.11 0.98
CA GLN A 321 -2.26 14.77 -0.23
C GLN A 321 -3.79 14.87 -0.22
N THR A 322 -4.47 13.77 0.12
CA THR A 322 -5.95 13.74 0.19
C THR A 322 -6.49 14.72 1.23
N ALA A 323 -5.88 14.74 2.42
CA ALA A 323 -6.26 15.67 3.48
C ALA A 323 -6.07 17.13 3.06
N GLN A 324 -5.00 17.43 2.32
CA GLN A 324 -4.74 18.75 1.77
C GLN A 324 -5.76 19.12 0.67
N LEU A 325 -6.08 18.19 -0.23
CA LEU A 325 -6.97 18.41 -1.37
C LEU A 325 -8.44 18.57 -0.93
N HIS A 326 -8.91 17.69 -0.05
CA HIS A 326 -10.32 17.62 0.35
C HIS A 326 -10.60 18.27 1.70
N GLY A 327 -9.57 18.78 2.38
CA GLY A 327 -9.69 19.32 3.73
C GLY A 327 -10.08 18.27 4.79
N ASP A 328 -9.91 16.98 4.49
CA ASP A 328 -10.30 15.90 5.40
C ASP A 328 -9.25 15.70 6.50
N ALA A 329 -9.55 16.24 7.69
CA ALA A 329 -8.69 16.12 8.86
C ALA A 329 -8.57 14.68 9.40
N THR A 330 -9.47 13.76 9.02
CA THR A 330 -9.36 12.34 9.39
C THR A 330 -8.25 11.63 8.62
N GLU A 331 -7.94 12.14 7.42
CA GLU A 331 -6.84 11.63 6.59
C GLU A 331 -5.52 12.27 6.89
N ASP A 332 -5.48 13.47 7.47
CA ASP A 332 -4.24 14.16 7.79
C ASP A 332 -3.37 13.28 8.70
N PRO A 333 -2.23 12.74 8.23
CA PRO A 333 -1.41 11.86 9.04
C PRO A 333 -0.79 12.58 10.24
N MET A 334 -0.70 13.91 10.20
CA MET A 334 -0.21 14.75 11.31
C MET A 334 -1.25 14.99 12.40
N ARG A 335 -2.54 14.85 12.10
CA ARG A 335 -3.66 15.10 13.04
C ARG A 335 -4.37 13.83 13.47
N SER A 336 -4.48 12.85 12.59
CA SER A 336 -5.09 11.56 12.88
C SER A 336 -4.22 10.73 13.84
N LEU A 337 -4.84 9.83 14.60
CA LEU A 337 -4.11 8.88 15.45
C LEU A 337 -3.57 7.68 14.65
N CYS A 338 -3.74 7.66 13.33
CA CYS A 338 -3.36 6.53 12.51
C CYS A 338 -1.85 6.25 12.56
N LEU A 339 -0.98 7.23 12.29
CA LEU A 339 0.47 7.02 12.35
C LEU A 339 0.97 6.72 13.78
N PRO A 340 0.52 7.44 14.82
CA PRO A 340 0.84 7.07 16.20
C PRO A 340 0.51 5.60 16.54
N LEU A 341 -0.69 5.13 16.18
CA LEU A 341 -1.11 3.76 16.45
C LEU A 341 -0.35 2.74 15.59
N THR A 342 -0.08 3.06 14.32
CA THR A 342 0.70 2.21 13.43
C THR A 342 2.14 2.04 13.93
N VAL A 343 2.82 3.12 14.30
CA VAL A 343 4.20 3.06 14.80
C VAL A 343 4.28 2.25 16.09
N GLN A 344 3.31 2.43 17.01
CA GLN A 344 3.22 1.62 18.21
C GLN A 344 3.01 0.13 17.89
N TYR A 345 2.13 -0.18 16.92
CA TYR A 345 1.88 -1.53 16.46
C TYR A 345 3.16 -2.17 15.89
N TYR A 346 3.83 -1.50 14.94
CA TYR A 346 5.05 -1.99 14.31
C TYR A 346 6.19 -2.20 15.30
N ARG A 347 6.36 -1.30 16.27
CA ARG A 347 7.42 -1.41 17.27
C ARG A 347 7.22 -2.59 18.22
N PHE A 348 5.99 -2.84 18.68
CA PHE A 348 5.76 -3.72 19.83
C PHE A 348 4.96 -4.99 19.54
N ARG A 349 4.30 -5.10 18.37
CA ARG A 349 3.30 -6.15 18.14
C ARG A 349 3.56 -7.01 16.90
N VAL A 350 4.45 -6.60 16.00
CA VAL A 350 4.79 -7.40 14.80
C VAL A 350 5.96 -8.34 15.07
N GLY A 351 7.03 -7.84 15.69
CA GLY A 351 8.21 -8.62 16.07
C GLY A 351 9.49 -7.79 16.00
N ASP A 352 10.47 -8.12 16.84
CA ASP A 352 11.73 -7.36 16.95
C ASP A 352 12.55 -7.40 15.64
N GLU A 353 12.51 -8.52 14.94
CA GLU A 353 13.29 -8.79 13.73
C GLU A 353 12.75 -8.01 12.52
N PHE A 354 11.42 -7.82 12.48
CA PHE A 354 10.76 -6.87 11.59
C PHE A 354 11.11 -5.42 11.97
N TRP A 355 10.94 -5.06 13.25
CA TRP A 355 11.17 -3.70 13.71
C TRP A 355 12.59 -3.22 13.38
N ARG A 356 13.59 -4.07 13.64
CA ARG A 356 15.00 -3.80 13.33
C ARG A 356 15.21 -3.41 11.86
N ARG A 357 14.62 -4.15 10.93
CA ARG A 357 14.70 -3.90 9.49
C ARG A 357 13.88 -2.69 9.08
N PHE A 358 12.65 -2.57 9.57
CA PHE A 358 11.75 -1.46 9.26
C PHE A 358 12.33 -0.12 9.72
N TYR A 359 12.89 -0.09 10.93
CA TYR A 359 13.59 1.06 11.48
C TYR A 359 14.83 1.42 10.65
N ALA A 360 15.61 0.41 10.21
CA ALA A 360 16.73 0.65 9.32
C ALA A 360 16.30 1.31 7.99
N LEU A 361 15.18 0.86 7.39
CA LEU A 361 14.61 1.46 6.18
C LEU A 361 14.17 2.91 6.41
N LEU A 362 13.47 3.19 7.51
CA LEU A 362 13.09 4.55 7.89
C LEU A 362 14.31 5.47 8.02
N CYS A 363 15.41 4.94 8.54
CA CYS A 363 16.65 5.65 8.83
C CYS A 363 17.73 5.56 7.75
N MET A 364 17.42 5.03 6.55
CA MET A 364 18.36 5.10 5.43
C MET A 364 18.68 6.56 5.06
N PRO A 365 19.81 6.86 4.42
CA PRO A 365 20.01 8.18 3.83
C PRO A 365 18.86 8.55 2.87
N PRO A 366 18.58 9.85 2.64
CA PRO A 366 17.67 10.25 1.58
C PRO A 366 18.15 9.73 0.23
N VAL A 367 17.22 9.37 -0.65
CA VAL A 367 17.55 9.07 -2.05
C VAL A 367 18.10 10.36 -2.68
N PRO A 368 19.29 10.32 -3.31
CA PRO A 368 19.91 11.51 -3.86
C PRO A 368 19.02 12.11 -4.98
N PRO A 369 19.07 13.43 -5.17
CA PRO A 369 18.40 14.05 -6.31
C PRO A 369 19.01 13.52 -7.63
N PRO A 370 18.23 13.46 -8.71
CA PRO A 370 18.74 13.07 -10.01
C PRO A 370 19.89 13.99 -10.43
N THR A 371 20.93 13.38 -10.99
CA THR A 371 22.05 14.08 -11.64
C THR A 371 21.56 14.93 -12.82
N PRO A 372 22.32 15.94 -13.28
CA PRO A 372 21.92 16.74 -14.43
C PRO A 372 21.62 15.92 -15.70
N ALA A 373 22.31 14.78 -15.89
CA ALA A 373 22.05 13.84 -16.97
C ALA A 373 20.70 13.12 -16.78
N GLU A 374 20.39 12.67 -15.56
CA GLU A 374 19.10 12.08 -15.22
C GLU A 374 17.96 13.10 -15.30
N THR A 375 18.21 14.36 -14.92
CA THR A 375 17.25 15.47 -15.04
C THR A 375 16.97 15.82 -16.50
N ALA A 376 17.99 15.83 -17.36
CA ALA A 376 17.81 16.01 -18.80
C ALA A 376 17.05 14.83 -19.43
N ALA A 377 17.34 13.59 -19.00
CA ALA A 377 16.57 12.42 -19.39
C ALA A 377 15.13 12.47 -18.88
N GLN A 378 14.89 12.97 -17.67
CA GLN A 378 13.57 13.20 -17.08
C GLN A 378 12.78 14.31 -17.77
N ALA A 379 13.44 15.36 -18.28
CA ALA A 379 12.78 16.39 -19.10
C ALA A 379 12.30 15.85 -20.46
N MET A 380 12.89 14.74 -20.91
CA MET A 380 12.47 13.97 -22.09
C MET A 380 11.61 12.75 -21.73
N ASP A 381 11.34 12.51 -20.45
CA ASP A 381 10.53 11.40 -19.96
C ASP A 381 9.04 11.74 -20.14
N PRO A 382 8.25 10.90 -20.82
CA PRO A 382 6.80 11.07 -20.94
C PRO A 382 6.09 11.22 -19.59
N ALA A 383 6.68 10.77 -18.48
CA ALA A 383 6.15 10.99 -17.12
C ALA A 383 6.16 12.47 -16.69
N ALA A 384 7.05 13.31 -17.25
CA ALA A 384 7.09 14.74 -16.96
C ALA A 384 5.82 15.45 -17.46
N GLU A 385 5.18 14.92 -18.52
CA GLU A 385 3.90 15.40 -19.03
C GLU A 385 2.73 15.10 -18.07
N LEU A 386 2.90 14.14 -17.15
CA LEU A 386 1.89 13.77 -16.14
C LEU A 386 1.98 14.60 -14.87
N GLY A 387 2.96 15.52 -14.74
CA GLY A 387 3.10 16.41 -13.57
C GLY A 387 3.35 15.69 -12.24
N LEU A 388 3.85 14.45 -12.27
CA LEU A 388 3.98 13.62 -11.07
C LEU A 388 5.15 14.07 -10.18
N THR A 389 4.90 14.18 -8.88
CA THR A 389 5.96 14.40 -7.88
C THR A 389 6.99 13.26 -7.97
N PRO A 390 8.30 13.56 -7.98
CA PRO A 390 9.32 12.51 -8.09
C PRO A 390 9.29 11.51 -6.93
N ASN A 391 9.54 10.21 -7.22
CA ASN A 391 9.51 9.15 -6.20
C ASN A 391 10.45 9.41 -5.01
N HIS A 392 11.63 9.99 -5.24
CA HIS A 392 12.57 10.33 -4.17
C HIS A 392 12.04 11.42 -3.22
N ILE A 393 11.17 12.31 -3.72
CA ILE A 393 10.48 13.32 -2.91
C ILE A 393 9.32 12.68 -2.14
N LEU A 394 8.53 11.82 -2.79
CA LEU A 394 7.46 11.08 -2.11
C LEU A 394 8.01 10.22 -0.96
N ASP A 395 9.12 9.51 -1.19
CA ASP A 395 9.85 8.77 -0.14
C ASP A 395 10.28 9.70 1.01
N ALA A 396 10.90 10.84 0.68
CA ALA A 396 11.35 11.81 1.67
C ALA A 396 10.20 12.37 2.53
N VAL A 397 9.07 12.73 1.89
CA VAL A 397 7.87 13.20 2.59
C VAL A 397 7.33 12.11 3.51
N GLY A 398 7.02 10.92 2.99
CA GLY A 398 6.39 9.85 3.75
C GLY A 398 7.24 9.41 4.95
N ARG A 399 8.54 9.17 4.72
CA ARG A 399 9.46 8.80 5.80
C ARG A 399 9.64 9.91 6.84
N SER A 400 9.68 11.18 6.43
CA SER A 400 9.81 12.29 7.37
C SER A 400 8.62 12.38 8.33
N MET A 401 7.40 12.12 7.84
CA MET A 401 6.19 12.09 8.66
C MET A 401 6.21 10.91 9.64
N MET A 402 6.57 9.72 9.16
CA MET A 402 6.68 8.54 10.01
C MET A 402 7.74 8.70 11.10
N LEU A 403 8.92 9.22 10.74
CA LEU A 403 9.99 9.53 11.70
C LEU A 403 9.56 10.60 12.71
N HIS A 404 8.82 11.62 12.27
CA HIS A 404 8.26 12.62 13.18
C HIS A 404 7.40 11.97 14.26
N HIS A 405 6.42 11.13 13.88
CA HIS A 405 5.56 10.46 14.86
C HIS A 405 6.32 9.48 15.74
N LEU A 406 7.32 8.77 15.21
CA LEU A 406 8.18 7.89 15.99
C LEU A 406 8.99 8.66 17.04
N VAL A 407 9.64 9.76 16.65
CA VAL A 407 10.42 10.60 17.57
C VAL A 407 9.53 11.21 18.64
N MET A 408 8.35 11.73 18.26
CA MET A 408 7.39 12.28 19.22
C MET A 408 6.89 11.21 20.19
N PHE A 409 6.59 10.00 19.71
CA PHE A 409 6.16 8.90 20.55
C PHE A 409 7.25 8.48 21.55
N ALA A 410 8.50 8.37 21.10
CA ALA A 410 9.63 8.03 21.94
C ALA A 410 9.91 9.11 23.00
N ASP A 411 9.92 10.40 22.62
CA ASP A 411 10.14 11.52 23.55
C ASP A 411 9.03 11.63 24.62
N VAL A 412 7.77 11.42 24.23
CA VAL A 412 6.66 11.38 25.18
C VAL A 412 6.80 10.18 26.11
N ARG A 413 7.12 9.00 25.57
CA ARG A 413 7.29 7.78 26.39
C ARG A 413 8.39 7.94 27.42
N ASP A 414 9.55 8.47 27.04
CA ASP A 414 10.68 8.65 27.97
C ASP A 414 10.28 9.60 29.11
N LYS A 415 9.55 10.68 28.82
CA LYS A 415 9.00 11.58 29.85
C LYS A 415 7.98 10.89 30.76
N GLU A 416 7.09 10.05 30.21
CA GLU A 416 6.14 9.28 31.02
C GLU A 416 6.86 8.28 31.94
N ILE A 417 8.00 7.72 31.51
CA ILE A 417 8.84 6.85 32.33
C ILE A 417 9.49 7.67 33.45
N ASP A 418 10.15 8.78 33.11
CA ASP A 418 10.88 9.63 34.07
C ASP A 418 9.95 10.24 35.14
N THR A 419 8.72 10.57 34.77
CA THR A 419 7.71 11.16 35.67
C THR A 419 6.94 10.13 36.49
N GLY A 420 7.17 8.82 36.29
CA GLY A 420 6.47 7.75 36.98
C GLY A 420 5.09 7.40 36.43
N VAL A 421 4.59 8.12 35.42
CA VAL A 421 3.27 7.88 34.80
C VAL A 421 3.15 6.44 34.25
N VAL A 422 4.24 5.90 33.67
CA VAL A 422 4.26 4.50 33.22
C VAL A 422 4.14 3.52 34.40
N ALA A 423 4.86 3.78 35.49
CA ALA A 423 4.81 2.92 36.68
C ALA A 423 3.41 2.90 37.30
N ASP A 424 2.76 4.06 37.38
CA ASP A 424 1.39 4.19 37.86
C ASP A 424 0.40 3.45 36.96
N ARG A 425 0.52 3.61 35.63
CA ARG A 425 -0.30 2.89 34.64
C ARG A 425 -0.17 1.37 34.77
N VAL A 426 1.05 0.86 34.91
CA VAL A 426 1.31 -0.59 35.11
C VAL A 426 0.75 -1.07 36.44
N ALA A 427 0.87 -0.29 37.51
CA ALA A 427 0.30 -0.61 38.81
C ALA A 427 -1.23 -0.65 38.76
N GLU A 428 -1.86 0.27 38.04
CA GLU A 428 -3.31 0.30 37.82
C GLU A 428 -3.79 -0.91 37.03
N MET A 429 -3.12 -1.27 35.92
CA MET A 429 -3.46 -2.47 35.14
C MET A 429 -3.42 -3.73 36.00
N LYS A 430 -2.37 -3.91 36.82
CA LYS A 430 -2.25 -5.04 37.75
C LYS A 430 -3.35 -5.05 38.82
N ARG A 431 -3.83 -3.88 39.28
CA ARG A 431 -4.96 -3.80 40.22
C ARG A 431 -6.27 -4.26 39.59
N PHE A 432 -6.43 -4.08 38.29
CA PHE A 432 -7.60 -4.53 37.52
C PHE A 432 -7.40 -5.92 36.87
N ASP A 433 -6.41 -6.68 37.32
CA ASP A 433 -6.08 -8.02 36.80
C ASP A 433 -5.83 -8.05 35.28
N ALA A 434 -5.33 -6.94 34.73
CA ALA A 434 -4.91 -6.83 33.35
C ALA A 434 -3.38 -7.03 33.25
N GLU A 435 -2.95 -7.99 32.43
CA GLU A 435 -1.53 -8.25 32.19
C GLU A 435 -0.92 -7.15 31.31
N PRO A 436 0.07 -6.37 31.81
CA PRO A 436 0.71 -5.32 31.03
C PRO A 436 1.53 -5.88 29.88
N HIS A 437 1.34 -5.34 28.68
CA HIS A 437 2.14 -5.69 27.52
C HIS A 437 3.34 -4.72 27.40
N GLN A 438 4.41 -5.13 26.71
CA GLN A 438 5.61 -4.30 26.51
C GLN A 438 5.29 -2.91 25.95
N SER A 439 4.28 -2.80 25.09
CA SER A 439 3.78 -1.53 24.53
C SER A 439 3.30 -0.52 25.58
N ASP A 440 3.03 -0.98 26.80
CA ASP A 440 2.44 -0.18 27.86
C ASP A 440 3.51 0.44 28.76
N TYR A 441 4.76 -0.05 28.70
CA TYR A 441 5.82 0.41 29.59
C TYR A 441 7.23 0.54 29.00
N ALA A 442 7.56 -0.18 27.93
CA ALA A 442 8.94 -0.20 27.44
C ALA A 442 9.33 1.11 26.73
N PRO A 443 10.62 1.47 26.76
CA PRO A 443 11.17 2.51 25.91
C PRO A 443 10.89 2.20 24.43
N VAL A 444 10.54 3.22 23.66
CA VAL A 444 10.25 3.08 22.22
C VAL A 444 11.54 2.96 21.43
N LEU A 445 12.48 3.88 21.68
CA LEU A 445 13.78 3.98 21.05
C LEU A 445 14.86 4.12 22.12
N THR A 446 16.04 3.58 21.85
CA THR A 446 17.25 3.89 22.61
C THR A 446 17.75 5.31 22.29
N MET A 447 18.63 5.85 23.13
CA MET A 447 19.23 7.17 22.91
C MET A 447 20.09 7.26 21.63
N SER A 448 20.66 6.16 21.17
CA SER A 448 21.37 6.09 19.89
C SER A 448 20.39 6.11 18.73
N GLU A 449 19.34 5.28 18.78
CA GLU A 449 18.29 5.26 17.77
C GLU A 449 17.59 6.62 17.65
N MET A 450 17.19 7.23 18.76
CA MET A 450 16.59 8.57 18.78
C MET A 450 17.44 9.60 18.03
N ARG A 451 18.76 9.60 18.24
CA ARG A 451 19.69 10.51 17.54
C ARG A 451 19.72 10.26 16.04
N VAL A 452 19.76 8.99 15.62
CA VAL A 452 19.73 8.61 14.20
C VAL A 452 18.40 9.04 13.57
N ALA A 453 17.26 8.71 14.19
CA ALA A 453 15.93 9.06 13.69
C ALA A 453 15.76 10.58 13.51
N VAL A 454 16.16 11.39 14.50
CA VAL A 454 16.11 12.86 14.42
C VAL A 454 17.01 13.40 13.31
N THR A 455 18.21 12.83 13.15
CA THR A 455 19.17 13.26 12.12
C THR A 455 18.62 12.97 10.73
N ARG A 456 18.13 11.75 10.52
CA ARG A 456 17.54 11.31 9.25
C ARG A 456 16.28 12.11 8.90
N MET A 457 15.41 12.37 9.87
CA MET A 457 14.24 13.23 9.67
C MET A 457 14.65 14.63 9.17
N LYS A 458 15.70 15.23 9.74
CA LYS A 458 16.18 16.55 9.28
C LYS A 458 16.73 16.50 7.86
N GLU A 459 17.50 15.47 7.51
CA GLU A 459 18.05 15.30 6.15
C GLU A 459 16.93 15.14 5.12
N LEU A 460 15.91 14.32 5.39
CA LEU A 460 14.75 14.17 4.50
C LEU A 460 13.98 15.49 4.32
N LEU A 461 13.81 16.26 5.40
CA LEU A 461 13.17 17.58 5.32
C LEU A 461 13.99 18.59 4.50
N VAL A 462 15.31 18.48 4.47
CA VAL A 462 16.15 19.29 3.56
C VAL A 462 15.86 18.94 2.11
N VAL A 463 15.75 17.65 1.78
CA VAL A 463 15.39 17.21 0.41
C VAL A 463 14.04 17.79 -0.02
N VAL A 464 13.01 17.69 0.83
CA VAL A 464 11.68 18.23 0.53
C VAL A 464 11.73 19.74 0.32
N ARG A 465 12.40 20.50 1.19
CA ARG A 465 12.50 21.97 1.07
C ARG A 465 13.27 22.42 -0.16
N SER A 466 14.34 21.71 -0.51
CA SER A 466 15.12 22.02 -1.72
C SER A 466 14.27 21.84 -2.97
N TYR A 467 13.42 20.81 -3.01
CA TYR A 467 12.47 20.60 -4.09
C TYR A 467 11.40 21.69 -4.15
N GLU A 468 10.79 22.04 -3.00
CA GLU A 468 9.80 23.12 -2.92
C GLU A 468 10.35 24.48 -3.40
N ALA A 469 11.59 24.81 -3.01
CA ALA A 469 12.25 26.03 -3.46
C ALA A 469 12.46 26.02 -4.98
N GLY A 470 12.95 24.91 -5.54
CA GLY A 470 13.12 24.77 -6.99
C GLY A 470 11.80 24.85 -7.77
N GLU A 471 10.72 24.28 -7.24
CA GLU A 471 9.39 24.38 -7.84
C GLU A 471 8.83 25.81 -7.79
N GLN A 472 9.02 26.52 -6.68
CA GLN A 472 8.62 27.93 -6.57
C GLN A 472 9.38 28.82 -7.56
N GLU A 473 10.68 28.59 -7.74
CA GLU A 473 11.48 29.29 -8.75
C GLU A 473 11.00 28.98 -10.17
N ARG A 474 10.69 27.70 -10.47
CA ARG A 474 10.14 27.27 -11.76
C ARG A 474 8.80 27.94 -12.06
N LEU A 475 7.88 27.95 -11.08
CA LEU A 475 6.57 28.59 -11.20
C LEU A 475 6.69 30.11 -11.35
N ALA A 476 7.60 30.75 -10.60
CA ALA A 476 7.86 32.18 -10.73
C ALA A 476 8.45 32.53 -12.11
N ALA A 477 9.36 31.71 -12.64
CA ALA A 477 9.90 31.88 -13.98
C ALA A 477 8.84 31.69 -15.08
N ALA A 478 7.96 30.70 -14.93
CA ALA A 478 6.84 30.47 -15.85
C ALA A 478 5.83 31.64 -15.83
N ALA A 479 5.50 32.14 -14.64
CA ALA A 479 4.64 33.32 -14.48
C ALA A 479 5.28 34.59 -15.05
N ALA A 480 6.60 34.76 -14.89
CA ALA A 480 7.34 35.88 -15.48
C ALA A 480 7.45 35.80 -17.01
N ALA A 481 7.43 34.60 -17.59
CA ALA A 481 7.39 34.36 -19.03
C ALA A 481 5.99 34.54 -19.66
N ALA A 482 4.94 34.65 -18.84
CA ALA A 482 3.54 34.70 -19.30
C ALA A 482 3.06 36.02 -19.98
N PRO A 483 3.72 37.20 -19.90
CA PRO A 483 3.25 38.39 -20.63
C PRO A 483 4.04 38.58 -21.94
N GLN A 484 3.69 37.81 -22.98
CA GLN A 484 3.96 38.21 -24.39
C GLN A 484 3.09 37.53 -25.46
N ARG A 485 2.06 36.75 -25.08
CA ARG A 485 1.13 36.12 -26.05
C ARG A 485 -0.14 36.92 -26.38
N LEU A 486 -0.35 38.08 -25.76
CA LEU A 486 -1.52 38.95 -26.01
C LEU A 486 -1.20 40.31 -26.67
N GLN A 487 0.03 40.53 -27.16
CA GLN A 487 0.38 41.75 -27.92
C GLN A 487 1.09 41.43 -29.25
N ARG A 488 0.50 40.53 -30.05
CA ARG A 488 0.75 40.47 -31.49
C ARG A 488 -0.56 40.17 -32.21
N ALA A 489 -1.49 41.11 -32.15
CA ALA A 489 -2.43 41.31 -33.24
C ALA A 489 -1.74 42.27 -34.23
N PRO A 490 -1.39 41.84 -35.46
CA PRO A 490 -1.03 42.78 -36.50
C PRO A 490 -2.28 43.58 -36.86
N GLY A 491 -2.13 44.90 -36.87
CA GLY A 491 -3.20 45.83 -37.21
C GLY A 491 -3.74 45.65 -38.64
N GLY A 492 -5.00 46.06 -38.77
CA GLY A 492 -5.49 46.84 -39.91
C GLY A 492 -5.40 46.20 -41.29
N ALA A 493 -6.49 45.52 -41.69
CA ALA A 493 -7.02 45.65 -43.04
C ALA A 493 -8.55 45.76 -42.96
N ALA A 494 -9.09 46.77 -43.63
CA ALA A 494 -10.45 47.27 -43.55
C ALA A 494 -11.53 46.25 -44.00
N PRO A 495 -12.78 46.36 -43.49
CA PRO A 495 -13.89 45.55 -43.99
C PRO A 495 -14.48 46.17 -45.26
N HIS A 496 -14.49 45.40 -46.36
CA HIS A 496 -15.38 45.67 -47.48
C HIS A 496 -16.78 45.13 -47.13
N HIS A 497 -17.76 46.03 -47.15
CA HIS A 497 -19.19 45.75 -47.13
C HIS A 497 -19.63 44.90 -48.31
N THR A 498 -20.56 43.96 -48.07
CA THR A 498 -21.87 43.78 -48.75
C THR A 498 -22.46 42.44 -48.26
N ASP A 499 -23.42 42.45 -47.33
CA ASP A 499 -24.88 42.59 -47.49
C ASP A 499 -25.62 41.35 -48.04
N ALA A 500 -26.67 41.00 -47.27
CA ALA A 500 -27.83 40.15 -47.59
C ALA A 500 -27.60 38.61 -47.66
N ALA A 501 -28.41 37.72 -47.06
CA ALA A 501 -29.69 37.82 -46.38
C ALA A 501 -29.92 36.56 -45.50
N ALA A 502 -30.79 36.69 -44.49
CA ALA A 502 -31.35 35.64 -43.64
C ALA A 502 -32.43 34.78 -44.38
N PRO A 503 -33.22 33.91 -43.71
CA PRO A 503 -32.90 32.76 -42.86
C PRO A 503 -33.64 31.45 -43.28
N GLN A 504 -33.08 30.29 -42.87
CA GLN A 504 -33.74 29.02 -42.45
C GLN A 504 -34.76 28.29 -43.37
N PRO A 505 -34.98 26.96 -43.24
CA PRO A 505 -35.14 26.14 -42.01
C PRO A 505 -33.88 25.46 -41.49
#